data_AF-A0A842NGJ7-F1
#
_entry.id   AF-A0A842NGJ7-F1
#
_cell.length_a   1.000
_cell.length_b   1.000
_cell.length_c   1.000
_cell.angle_alpha   90.00
_cell.angle_beta   90.00
_cell.angle_gamma   90.00
#
_symmetry.space_group_name_H-M   'P 1'
#
loop_
_entity.id
_entity.type
_entity.pdbx_description
1 polymer ?
#
loop_
_entity_poly.entity_id
_entity_poly.type
_entity_poly.pdbx_seq_one_letter_code
_entity_poly.pdbx_strand_id
1 'polypeptide(L)'
;YDKTYSKFFLGVPGILLLIGGIGTVVGYTAEIFAVLVSILGGAFLIRAFDIDKSWSNWTKATPTGFIRIFALVTGAILILASVPAGVTNIDPQLFETGMDFTQSVSNQVIVGQFLQGLFPFLWMGLGTISAGILISNWLNRKLKHISDVLRIIVLAAIYPTVAQFTNILTTNESSFTLIPPLLAGAAITLISATLLFRRYRRRGGKLLTE
;
A
#
# COMPACT_ATOMS: atom_id res chain seq x y z
N TYR A 1 -14.15 19.94 46.56
CA TYR A 1 -13.15 19.14 45.85
C TYR A 1 -13.88 18.30 44.81
N ASP A 2 -13.87 18.72 43.55
CA ASP A 2 -14.66 18.10 42.49
C ASP A 2 -13.96 16.81 42.01
N LYS A 3 -14.62 15.65 42.18
CA LYS A 3 -14.07 14.31 41.89
C LYS A 3 -13.76 14.09 40.40
N THR A 4 -14.19 15.00 39.54
CA THR A 4 -14.13 14.87 38.08
C THR A 4 -12.74 15.22 37.51
N TYR A 5 -11.94 16.02 38.22
CA TYR A 5 -10.59 16.45 37.78
C TYR A 5 -9.42 15.65 38.39
N SER A 6 -9.67 14.85 39.42
CA SER A 6 -8.62 14.07 40.11
C SER A 6 -8.09 12.90 39.28
N LYS A 7 -8.85 12.41 38.28
CA LYS A 7 -8.41 11.31 37.39
C LYS A 7 -7.44 11.76 36.28
N PHE A 8 -7.36 13.06 35.99
CA PHE A 8 -6.50 13.59 34.92
C PHE A 8 -5.13 14.06 35.41
N PHE A 9 -5.01 14.47 36.69
CA PHE A 9 -3.73 14.88 37.27
C PHE A 9 -2.78 13.70 37.55
N LEU A 10 -3.33 12.50 37.76
CA LEU A 10 -2.58 11.24 37.86
C LEU A 10 -2.79 10.33 36.63
N GLY A 11 -3.01 10.92 35.45
CA GLY A 11 -3.08 10.17 34.20
C GLY A 11 -1.71 9.58 33.78
N VAL A 12 -1.66 9.02 32.57
CA VAL A 12 -0.41 8.49 31.96
C VAL A 12 0.80 9.43 32.14
N PRO A 13 0.70 10.76 31.97
CA PRO A 13 1.84 11.66 32.19
C PRO A 13 2.34 11.73 33.64
N GLY A 14 1.44 11.61 34.63
CA GLY A 14 1.80 11.69 36.05
C GLY A 14 2.56 10.47 36.54
N ILE A 15 2.15 9.27 36.09
CA ILE A 15 2.85 8.01 36.40
C ILE A 15 4.22 7.98 35.70
N LEU A 16 4.30 8.45 34.45
CA LEU A 16 5.57 8.56 33.70
C LEU A 16 6.57 9.50 34.38
N LEU A 17 6.12 10.65 34.90
CA LEU A 17 6.97 11.57 35.66
C LEU A 17 7.44 10.99 37.01
N LEU A 18 6.59 10.21 37.68
CA LEU A 18 6.94 9.55 38.95
C LEU A 18 8.01 8.48 38.72
N ILE A 19 7.86 7.65 37.69
CA ILE A 19 8.86 6.64 37.29
C ILE A 19 10.17 7.32 36.88
N GLY A 20 10.11 8.40 36.10
CA GLY A 20 11.28 9.21 35.75
C GLY A 20 11.99 9.80 36.98
N GLY A 21 11.23 10.31 37.95
CA GLY A 21 11.76 10.87 39.19
C GLY A 21 12.36 9.84 40.15
N ILE A 22 11.86 8.60 40.17
CA ILE A 22 12.53 7.51 40.90
C ILE A 22 13.82 7.11 40.18
N GLY A 23 13.78 7.08 38.84
CA GLY A 23 14.93 6.74 38.01
C GLY A 23 16.15 7.65 38.19
N THR A 24 15.94 8.94 38.46
CA THR A 24 17.03 9.90 38.74
C THR A 24 17.71 9.62 40.08
N VAL A 25 17.00 9.11 41.06
CA VAL A 25 17.55 8.78 42.39
C VAL A 25 18.34 7.47 42.36
N VAL A 26 17.93 6.51 41.51
CA VAL A 26 18.57 5.18 41.41
C VAL A 26 19.73 5.15 40.41
N GLY A 27 19.89 6.19 39.58
CA GLY A 27 21.01 6.33 38.64
C GLY A 27 20.79 5.72 37.24
N TYR A 28 19.62 5.13 36.98
CA TYR A 28 19.21 4.57 35.67
C TYR A 28 18.47 5.60 34.79
N THR A 29 18.89 6.85 34.86
CA THR A 29 18.21 7.98 34.23
C THR A 29 18.12 7.85 32.72
N ALA A 30 19.16 7.35 32.06
CA ALA A 30 19.22 7.27 30.61
C ALA A 30 18.27 6.20 30.07
N GLU A 31 18.24 5.03 30.70
CA GLU A 31 17.43 3.89 30.33
C GLU A 31 15.95 4.18 30.56
N ILE A 32 15.62 4.75 31.73
CA ILE A 32 14.23 5.10 32.07
C ILE A 32 13.75 6.23 31.15
N PHE A 33 14.56 7.25 30.89
CA PHE A 33 14.18 8.32 29.99
C PHE A 33 13.97 7.83 28.55
N ALA A 34 14.81 6.93 28.05
CA ALA A 34 14.64 6.30 26.73
C ALA A 34 13.31 5.52 26.64
N VAL A 35 12.96 4.75 27.67
CA VAL A 35 11.68 4.03 27.73
C VAL A 35 10.50 5.00 27.79
N LEU A 36 10.58 6.05 28.60
CA LEU A 36 9.53 7.08 28.71
C LEU A 36 9.30 7.80 27.38
N VAL A 37 10.38 8.23 26.71
CA VAL A 37 10.31 8.90 25.40
C VAL A 37 9.78 7.96 24.32
N SER A 38 10.16 6.69 24.34
CA SER A 38 9.66 5.68 23.41
C SER A 38 8.14 5.45 23.57
N ILE A 39 7.66 5.31 24.82
CA ILE A 39 6.23 5.15 25.12
C ILE A 39 5.45 6.41 24.73
N LEU A 40 5.96 7.60 25.06
CA LEU A 40 5.34 8.88 24.69
C LEU A 40 5.31 9.07 23.17
N GLY A 41 6.42 8.78 22.49
CA GLY A 41 6.51 8.83 21.03
C GLY A 41 5.52 7.88 20.37
N GLY A 42 5.43 6.64 20.84
CA GLY A 42 4.44 5.67 20.37
C GLY A 42 3.00 6.14 20.61
N ALA A 43 2.70 6.66 21.79
CA ALA A 43 1.37 7.19 22.11
C ALA A 43 0.99 8.41 21.26
N PHE A 44 1.95 9.29 20.99
CA PHE A 44 1.73 10.43 20.09
C PHE A 44 1.58 10.00 18.64
N LEU A 45 2.31 8.99 18.15
CA LEU A 45 2.10 8.45 16.81
C LEU A 45 0.70 7.83 16.67
N ILE A 46 0.28 7.00 17.62
CA ILE A 46 -1.06 6.39 17.60
C ILE A 46 -2.15 7.46 17.55
N ARG A 47 -1.98 8.55 18.30
CA ARG A 47 -2.93 9.66 18.36
C ARG A 47 -2.85 10.60 17.15
N ALA A 48 -1.65 10.92 16.67
CA ALA A 48 -1.46 11.82 15.53
C ALA A 48 -2.01 11.22 14.24
N PHE A 49 -1.97 9.89 14.11
CA PHE A 49 -2.49 9.16 12.97
C PHE A 49 -3.92 8.63 13.17
N ASP A 50 -4.59 8.97 14.28
CA ASP A 50 -5.93 8.44 14.65
C ASP A 50 -6.03 6.91 14.44
N ILE A 51 -4.96 6.17 14.79
CA ILE A 51 -4.84 4.73 14.52
C ILE A 51 -5.90 3.97 15.32
N ASP A 52 -6.18 4.41 16.55
CA ASP A 52 -7.21 3.88 17.44
C ASP A 52 -8.63 4.00 16.84
N LYS A 53 -8.94 5.16 16.24
CA LYS A 53 -10.23 5.44 15.62
C LYS A 53 -10.38 4.75 14.27
N SER A 54 -9.29 4.63 13.52
CA SER A 54 -9.26 3.88 12.27
C SER A 54 -9.48 2.38 12.51
N TRP A 55 -8.84 1.81 13.54
CA TRP A 55 -8.98 0.39 13.91
C TRP A 55 -10.39 0.01 14.41
N SER A 56 -11.02 0.86 15.23
CA SER A 56 -12.39 0.62 15.73
C SER A 56 -13.46 0.70 14.64
N ASN A 57 -13.26 1.54 13.62
CA ASN A 57 -14.13 1.58 12.45
C ASN A 57 -13.92 0.40 11.48
N TRP A 58 -12.71 -0.18 11.46
CA TRP A 58 -12.39 -1.38 10.68
C TRP A 58 -12.98 -2.66 11.29
N THR A 59 -13.20 -2.70 12.61
CA THR A 59 -13.71 -3.88 13.34
C THR A 59 -15.23 -3.99 13.40
N LYS A 60 -15.99 -3.08 12.77
CA LYS A 60 -17.43 -3.27 12.60
C LYS A 60 -17.68 -4.48 11.70
N ALA A 61 -18.12 -5.58 12.30
CA ALA A 61 -18.41 -6.88 11.69
C ALA A 61 -19.55 -6.81 10.67
N THR A 62 -19.27 -6.19 9.52
CA THR A 62 -20.13 -6.18 8.35
C THR A 62 -19.53 -7.11 7.31
N PRO A 63 -20.34 -7.90 6.58
CA PRO A 63 -19.83 -8.80 5.54
C PRO A 63 -18.92 -8.10 4.51
N THR A 64 -19.18 -6.82 4.22
CA THR A 64 -18.38 -6.00 3.32
C THR A 64 -17.06 -5.53 3.92
N GLY A 65 -17.02 -5.29 5.23
CA GLY A 65 -15.78 -5.03 5.96
C GLY A 65 -14.82 -6.21 5.89
N PHE A 66 -15.32 -7.44 6.06
CA PHE A 66 -14.50 -8.65 5.96
C PHE A 66 -13.90 -8.85 4.57
N ILE A 67 -14.66 -8.65 3.50
CA ILE A 67 -14.15 -8.72 2.11
C ILE A 67 -13.01 -7.70 1.91
N ARG A 68 -13.19 -6.47 2.42
CA ARG A 68 -12.18 -5.41 2.29
C ARG A 68 -10.92 -5.72 3.09
N ILE A 69 -11.06 -6.20 4.33
CA ILE A 69 -9.91 -6.57 5.19
C ILE A 69 -9.15 -7.73 4.54
N PHE A 70 -9.85 -8.77 4.11
CA PHE A 70 -9.25 -9.90 3.41
C PHE A 70 -8.44 -9.43 2.20
N ALA A 71 -9.04 -8.60 1.35
CA ALA A 71 -8.36 -8.10 0.16
C ALA A 71 -7.16 -7.19 0.47
N LEU A 72 -7.26 -6.36 1.52
CA LEU A 72 -6.15 -5.52 1.97
C LEU A 72 -5.00 -6.36 2.53
N VAL A 73 -5.29 -7.34 3.38
CA VAL A 73 -4.28 -8.20 4.01
C VAL A 73 -3.62 -9.08 2.94
N THR A 74 -4.41 -9.79 2.13
CA THR A 74 -3.88 -10.64 1.05
C THR A 74 -3.09 -9.81 0.04
N GLY A 75 -3.61 -8.64 -0.35
CA GLY A 75 -2.91 -7.74 -1.25
C GLY A 75 -1.59 -7.21 -0.68
N ALA A 76 -1.57 -6.84 0.60
CA ALA A 76 -0.34 -6.43 1.28
C ALA A 76 0.69 -7.57 1.34
N ILE A 77 0.26 -8.79 1.64
CA ILE A 77 1.13 -9.98 1.63
C ILE A 77 1.72 -10.21 0.23
N LEU A 78 0.91 -10.08 -0.83
CA LEU A 78 1.38 -10.23 -2.21
C LEU A 78 2.38 -9.13 -2.61
N ILE A 79 2.15 -7.88 -2.18
CA ILE A 79 3.11 -6.79 -2.39
C ILE A 79 4.42 -7.08 -1.66
N LEU A 80 4.37 -7.56 -0.42
CA LEU A 80 5.57 -7.96 0.32
C LEU A 80 6.29 -9.15 -0.33
N ALA A 81 5.53 -10.12 -0.84
CA ALA A 81 6.06 -11.28 -1.56
C ALA A 81 6.70 -10.91 -2.92
N SER A 82 6.41 -9.73 -3.46
CA SER A 82 6.98 -9.29 -4.74
C SER A 82 8.50 -9.10 -4.69
N VAL A 83 9.05 -8.68 -3.55
CA VAL A 83 10.49 -8.49 -3.37
C VAL A 83 11.25 -9.81 -3.43
N PRO A 84 10.95 -10.84 -2.58
CA PRO A 84 11.64 -12.12 -2.67
C PRO A 84 11.39 -12.81 -4.01
N ALA A 85 10.20 -12.69 -4.60
CA ALA A 85 9.91 -13.23 -5.93
C ALA A 85 10.83 -12.63 -7.02
N GLY A 86 11.05 -11.31 -6.97
CA GLY A 86 12.00 -10.64 -7.86
C GLY A 86 13.42 -11.15 -7.68
N VAL A 87 13.89 -11.29 -6.44
CA VAL A 87 15.25 -11.79 -6.14
C VAL A 87 15.44 -13.22 -6.66
N THR A 88 14.45 -14.10 -6.46
CA THR A 88 14.54 -15.51 -6.90
C THR A 88 14.47 -15.69 -8.42
N ASN A 89 14.06 -14.65 -9.16
CA ASN A 89 13.94 -14.69 -10.61
C ASN A 89 15.26 -14.32 -11.33
N ILE A 90 16.27 -13.85 -10.60
CA ILE A 90 17.58 -13.51 -11.16
C ILE A 90 18.38 -14.79 -11.36
N ASP A 91 18.93 -14.99 -12.55
CA ASP A 91 19.82 -16.11 -12.84
C ASP A 91 21.13 -15.98 -12.02
N PRO A 92 21.46 -16.96 -11.16
CA PRO A 92 22.69 -16.94 -10.36
C PRO A 92 23.97 -16.81 -11.20
N GLN A 93 23.94 -17.25 -12.47
CA GLN A 93 25.09 -17.19 -13.38
C GLN A 93 25.47 -15.76 -13.77
N LEU A 94 24.54 -14.80 -13.63
CA LEU A 94 24.83 -13.39 -13.88
C LEU A 94 25.67 -12.77 -12.77
N PHE A 95 25.77 -13.41 -11.60
CA PHE A 95 26.63 -12.96 -10.50
C PHE A 95 28.06 -13.49 -10.69
N GLU A 96 28.86 -12.77 -11.47
CA GLU A 96 30.31 -12.98 -11.49
C GLU A 96 30.90 -12.81 -10.09
N THR A 97 31.84 -13.67 -9.73
CA THR A 97 32.46 -13.70 -8.41
C THR A 97 33.22 -12.40 -8.16
N GLY A 98 32.68 -11.54 -7.29
CA GLY A 98 33.28 -10.24 -6.94
C GLY A 98 32.53 -9.01 -7.45
N MET A 99 31.33 -9.14 -8.03
CA MET A 99 30.50 -7.97 -8.33
C MET A 99 30.10 -7.23 -7.06
N ASP A 100 30.35 -5.91 -7.06
CA ASP A 100 29.92 -5.03 -5.99
C ASP A 100 28.41 -4.71 -6.11
N PHE A 101 27.78 -4.26 -5.01
CA PHE A 101 26.35 -3.94 -5.00
C PHE A 101 25.96 -2.91 -6.07
N THR A 102 26.83 -1.92 -6.27
CA THR A 102 26.65 -0.86 -7.27
C THR A 102 26.64 -1.39 -8.70
N GLN A 103 27.51 -2.37 -9.00
CA GLN A 103 27.58 -3.01 -10.31
C GLN A 103 26.36 -3.90 -10.57
N SER A 104 25.86 -4.57 -9.53
CA SER A 104 24.66 -5.41 -9.62
C SER A 104 23.40 -4.59 -9.92
N VAL A 105 23.25 -3.42 -9.29
CA VAL A 105 22.10 -2.52 -9.52
C VAL A 105 22.22 -1.74 -10.84
N SER A 106 23.45 -1.52 -11.33
CA SER A 106 23.68 -0.87 -12.63
C SER A 106 23.50 -1.80 -13.82
N ASN A 107 23.46 -3.12 -13.62
CA ASN A 107 23.32 -4.09 -14.70
C ASN A 107 21.85 -4.17 -15.15
N GLN A 108 21.60 -3.75 -16.39
CA GLN A 108 20.27 -3.71 -17.00
C GLN A 108 19.58 -5.08 -17.01
N VAL A 109 20.33 -6.16 -17.22
CA VAL A 109 19.79 -7.53 -17.30
C VAL A 109 19.37 -8.02 -15.92
N ILE A 110 20.19 -7.77 -14.89
CA ILE A 110 19.88 -8.13 -13.50
C ILE A 110 18.63 -7.39 -13.02
N VAL A 111 18.58 -6.08 -13.26
CA VAL A 111 17.41 -5.25 -12.91
C VAL A 111 16.17 -5.71 -13.71
N GLY A 112 16.34 -6.04 -14.98
CA GLY A 112 15.27 -6.56 -15.84
C GLY A 112 14.67 -7.85 -15.31
N GLN A 113 15.50 -8.85 -14.97
CA GLN A 113 15.06 -10.13 -14.41
C GLN A 113 14.41 -9.97 -13.03
N PHE A 114 14.98 -9.10 -12.19
CA PHE A 114 14.38 -8.75 -10.90
C PHE A 114 12.97 -8.19 -11.07
N LEU A 115 12.80 -7.22 -11.97
CA LEU A 115 11.51 -6.60 -12.24
C LEU A 115 10.51 -7.58 -12.87
N GLN A 116 10.98 -8.49 -13.72
CA GLN A 116 10.15 -9.54 -14.33
C GLN A 116 9.56 -10.50 -13.30
N GLY A 117 10.30 -10.81 -12.24
CA GLY A 117 9.79 -11.61 -11.10
C GLY A 117 8.93 -10.79 -10.14
N LEU A 118 9.25 -9.52 -9.93
CA LEU A 118 8.56 -8.63 -8.99
C LEU A 118 7.17 -8.21 -9.48
N PHE A 119 7.06 -7.78 -10.74
CA PHE A 119 5.83 -7.16 -11.24
C PHE A 119 4.59 -8.04 -11.20
N PRO A 120 4.64 -9.35 -11.52
CA PRO A 120 3.46 -10.22 -11.41
C PRO A 120 2.86 -10.25 -10.00
N PHE A 121 3.70 -10.38 -8.97
CA PHE A 121 3.25 -10.40 -7.57
C PHE A 121 2.73 -9.04 -7.11
N LEU A 122 3.43 -7.97 -7.47
CA LEU A 122 2.99 -6.61 -7.17
C LEU A 122 1.63 -6.32 -7.83
N TRP A 123 1.48 -6.69 -9.10
CA TRP A 123 0.25 -6.52 -9.87
C TRP A 123 -0.91 -7.33 -9.28
N MET A 124 -0.67 -8.59 -8.90
CA MET A 124 -1.65 -9.41 -8.19
C MET A 124 -2.04 -8.80 -6.84
N GLY A 125 -1.10 -8.22 -6.10
CA GLY A 125 -1.38 -7.52 -4.84
C GLY A 125 -2.27 -6.30 -5.03
N LEU A 126 -1.91 -5.41 -5.95
CA LEU A 126 -2.73 -4.23 -6.29
C LEU A 126 -4.10 -4.62 -6.86
N GLY A 127 -4.15 -5.68 -7.67
CA GLY A 127 -5.37 -6.23 -8.25
C GLY A 127 -6.31 -6.77 -7.19
N THR A 128 -5.77 -7.50 -6.23
CA THR A 128 -6.55 -8.05 -5.10
C THR A 128 -7.16 -6.94 -4.25
N ILE A 129 -6.39 -5.90 -3.92
CA ILE A 129 -6.89 -4.74 -3.15
C ILE A 129 -8.00 -4.03 -3.93
N SER A 130 -7.76 -3.74 -5.20
CA SER A 130 -8.72 -3.02 -6.06
C SER A 130 -10.01 -3.82 -6.27
N ALA A 131 -9.90 -5.13 -6.52
CA ALA A 131 -11.02 -6.05 -6.66
C ALA A 131 -11.83 -6.17 -5.36
N GLY A 132 -11.16 -6.31 -4.21
CA GLY A 132 -11.85 -6.38 -2.93
C GLY A 132 -12.60 -5.10 -2.56
N ILE A 133 -12.01 -3.93 -2.85
CA ILE A 133 -12.70 -2.65 -2.68
C ILE A 133 -13.93 -2.59 -3.61
N LEU A 134 -13.78 -2.97 -4.89
CA LEU A 134 -14.88 -2.98 -5.84
C LEU A 134 -16.03 -3.90 -5.36
N ILE A 135 -15.73 -5.14 -4.96
CA ILE A 135 -16.74 -6.10 -4.50
C ILE A 135 -17.41 -5.60 -3.21
N SER A 136 -16.63 -5.08 -2.26
CA SER A 136 -17.14 -4.57 -0.99
C SER A 136 -18.06 -3.37 -1.18
N ASN A 137 -17.74 -2.50 -2.14
CA ASN A 137 -18.60 -1.39 -2.49
C ASN A 137 -19.83 -1.96 -3.20
N TRP A 138 -19.67 -2.78 -4.24
CA TRP A 138 -20.75 -3.33 -5.06
C TRP A 138 -21.87 -3.94 -4.22
N LEU A 139 -21.49 -4.76 -3.23
CA LEU A 139 -22.42 -5.40 -2.30
C LEU A 139 -23.19 -4.40 -1.42
N ASN A 140 -22.59 -3.25 -1.08
CA ASN A 140 -23.23 -2.16 -0.33
C ASN A 140 -24.06 -1.19 -1.19
N ARG A 141 -24.23 -1.41 -2.51
CA ARG A 141 -24.96 -0.52 -3.45
C ARG A 141 -24.53 0.97 -3.44
N LYS A 142 -23.34 1.30 -2.94
CA LYS A 142 -22.82 2.69 -2.93
C LYS A 142 -22.64 3.23 -4.36
N LEU A 143 -22.82 4.54 -4.58
CA LEU A 143 -22.63 5.15 -5.92
C LEU A 143 -21.16 5.13 -6.42
N LYS A 144 -20.19 4.77 -5.57
CA LYS A 144 -18.74 4.79 -5.90
C LYS A 144 -18.26 3.63 -6.80
N HIS A 145 -19.09 2.64 -7.12
CA HIS A 145 -18.69 1.44 -7.91
C HIS A 145 -18.07 1.77 -9.25
N ILE A 146 -18.51 2.85 -9.90
CA ILE A 146 -18.09 3.19 -11.26
C ILE A 146 -16.61 3.57 -11.31
N SER A 147 -16.14 4.35 -10.32
CA SER A 147 -14.73 4.71 -10.21
C SER A 147 -13.87 3.48 -9.90
N ASP A 148 -14.36 2.57 -9.06
CA ASP A 148 -13.63 1.35 -8.72
C ASP A 148 -13.55 0.36 -9.89
N VAL A 149 -14.60 0.25 -10.72
CA VAL A 149 -14.53 -0.52 -11.97
C VAL A 149 -13.49 0.07 -12.90
N LEU A 150 -13.45 1.39 -13.04
CA LEU A 150 -12.44 2.06 -13.87
C LEU A 150 -11.03 1.77 -13.38
N ARG A 151 -10.79 1.76 -12.05
CA ARG A 151 -9.48 1.43 -11.46
C ARG A 151 -8.99 0.03 -11.86
N ILE A 152 -9.87 -0.97 -11.84
CA ILE A 152 -9.50 -2.33 -12.27
C ILE A 152 -9.19 -2.39 -13.77
N ILE A 153 -10.01 -1.71 -14.59
CA ILE A 153 -9.77 -1.66 -16.04
C ILE A 153 -8.41 -0.98 -16.33
N VAL A 154 -8.11 0.12 -15.65
CA VAL A 154 -6.82 0.82 -15.76
C VAL A 154 -5.68 -0.10 -15.34
N LEU A 155 -5.82 -0.80 -14.21
CA LEU A 155 -4.80 -1.72 -13.73
C LEU A 155 -4.54 -2.87 -14.72
N ALA A 156 -5.59 -3.41 -15.34
CA ALA A 156 -5.48 -4.43 -16.39
C ALA A 156 -4.84 -3.88 -17.67
N ALA A 157 -5.20 -2.65 -18.07
CA ALA A 157 -4.65 -2.00 -19.25
C ALA A 157 -3.15 -1.66 -19.10
N ILE A 158 -2.67 -1.46 -17.87
CA ILE A 158 -1.26 -1.16 -17.60
C ILE A 158 -0.38 -2.42 -17.68
N TYR A 159 -0.92 -3.61 -17.41
CA TYR A 159 -0.14 -4.85 -17.32
C TYR A 159 0.75 -5.12 -18.55
N PRO A 160 0.25 -5.03 -19.81
CA PRO A 160 1.08 -5.27 -20.99
C PRO A 160 2.22 -4.27 -21.14
N THR A 161 2.03 -3.03 -20.69
CA THR A 161 3.08 -1.99 -20.73
C THR A 161 4.21 -2.33 -19.77
N VAL A 162 3.86 -2.78 -18.56
CA VAL A 162 4.83 -3.20 -17.55
C VAL A 162 5.58 -4.46 -18.00
N ALA A 163 4.88 -5.42 -18.61
CA ALA A 163 5.51 -6.63 -19.15
C ALA A 163 6.50 -6.33 -20.30
N GLN A 164 6.14 -5.42 -21.21
CA GLN A 164 7.06 -5.04 -22.29
C GLN A 164 8.23 -4.21 -21.79
N PHE A 165 8.03 -3.39 -20.75
CA PHE A 165 9.13 -2.70 -20.10
C PHE A 165 10.20 -3.66 -19.56
N THR A 166 9.80 -4.79 -18.94
CA THR A 166 10.78 -5.79 -18.49
C THR A 166 11.49 -6.48 -19.64
N ASN A 167 10.80 -6.76 -20.74
CA ASN A 167 11.41 -7.40 -21.92
C ASN A 167 12.44 -6.51 -22.60
N ILE A 168 12.21 -5.18 -22.62
CA ILE A 168 13.20 -4.20 -23.10
C ILE A 168 14.47 -4.25 -22.25
N LEU A 169 14.33 -4.34 -20.93
CA LEU A 169 15.47 -4.40 -20.02
C LEU A 169 16.27 -5.71 -20.15
N THR A 170 15.60 -6.85 -20.31
CA THR A 170 16.25 -8.17 -20.35
C THR A 170 16.79 -8.56 -21.73
N THR A 171 16.04 -8.25 -22.79
CA THR A 171 16.29 -8.77 -24.15
C THR A 171 16.88 -7.70 -25.08
N ASN A 172 17.15 -6.48 -24.57
CA ASN A 172 17.56 -5.32 -25.37
C ASN A 172 16.63 -5.07 -26.56
N GLU A 173 15.32 -5.31 -26.37
CA GLU A 173 14.35 -4.96 -27.39
C GLU A 173 14.32 -3.44 -27.61
N SER A 174 14.00 -3.04 -28.83
CA SER A 174 13.82 -1.63 -29.19
C SER A 174 12.73 -1.00 -28.33
N SER A 175 12.99 0.17 -27.75
CA SER A 175 12.00 0.91 -26.94
C SER A 175 10.72 1.26 -27.70
N PHE A 176 10.74 1.18 -29.04
CA PHE A 176 9.55 1.32 -29.88
C PHE A 176 8.49 0.24 -29.61
N THR A 177 8.85 -0.94 -29.08
CA THR A 177 7.88 -1.99 -28.72
C THR A 177 6.97 -1.61 -27.54
N LEU A 178 7.34 -0.57 -26.78
CA LEU A 178 6.55 -0.02 -25.67
C LEU A 178 5.39 0.86 -26.16
N ILE A 179 5.49 1.44 -27.37
CA ILE A 179 4.51 2.39 -27.89
C ILE A 179 3.14 1.72 -28.10
N PRO A 180 3.04 0.56 -28.78
CA PRO A 180 1.75 -0.11 -28.97
C PRO A 180 0.98 -0.45 -27.68
N PRO A 181 1.57 -1.13 -26.67
CA PRO A 181 0.85 -1.45 -25.43
C PRO A 181 0.47 -0.20 -24.62
N LEU A 182 1.31 0.84 -24.64
CA LEU A 182 1.02 2.10 -23.95
C LEU A 182 -0.18 2.82 -24.59
N LEU A 183 -0.19 2.94 -25.93
CA LEU A 183 -1.31 3.55 -26.65
C LEU A 183 -2.59 2.72 -26.54
N ALA A 184 -2.49 1.40 -26.63
CA ALA A 184 -3.63 0.50 -26.44
C ALA A 184 -4.21 0.65 -25.03
N GLY A 185 -3.36 0.67 -24.00
CA GLY A 185 -3.78 0.88 -22.62
C GLY A 185 -4.45 2.24 -22.42
N ALA A 186 -3.88 3.31 -22.97
CA ALA A 186 -4.47 4.65 -22.95
C ALA A 186 -5.82 4.70 -23.67
N ALA A 187 -5.95 4.05 -24.82
CA ALA A 187 -7.21 3.98 -25.56
C ALA A 187 -8.31 3.24 -24.75
N ILE A 188 -7.98 2.07 -24.19
CA ILE A 188 -8.92 1.28 -23.37
C ILE A 188 -9.41 2.07 -22.16
N THR A 189 -8.51 2.77 -21.48
CA THR A 189 -8.86 3.58 -20.30
C THR A 189 -9.75 4.77 -20.67
N LEU A 190 -9.42 5.50 -21.74
CA LEU A 190 -10.22 6.63 -22.23
C LEU A 190 -11.61 6.20 -22.70
N ILE A 191 -11.70 5.11 -23.47
CA ILE A 191 -12.99 4.57 -23.95
C ILE A 191 -13.84 4.15 -22.76
N SER A 192 -13.25 3.42 -21.81
CA SER A 192 -13.95 2.95 -20.61
C SER A 192 -14.43 4.11 -19.74
N ALA A 193 -13.58 5.11 -19.50
CA ALA A 193 -13.95 6.31 -18.76
C ALA A 193 -15.11 7.06 -19.43
N THR A 194 -15.03 7.26 -20.76
CA THR A 194 -16.07 7.95 -21.53
C THR A 194 -17.40 7.20 -21.50
N LEU A 195 -17.38 5.88 -21.68
CA LEU A 195 -18.59 5.05 -21.64
C LEU A 195 -19.23 5.03 -20.25
N LEU A 196 -18.43 4.86 -19.19
CA LEU A 196 -18.90 4.86 -17.81
C LEU A 196 -19.49 6.22 -17.42
N PHE A 197 -18.83 7.31 -17.80
CA PHE A 197 -19.30 8.67 -17.51
C PHE A 197 -20.60 9.01 -18.27
N ARG A 198 -20.67 8.63 -19.56
CA ARG A 198 -21.88 8.82 -20.39
C ARG A 198 -23.07 8.02 -19.86
N ARG A 199 -22.84 6.79 -19.40
CA ARG A 199 -23.88 5.93 -18.79
C ARG A 199 -24.39 6.52 -17.47
N TYR A 200 -23.53 7.18 -16.70
CA TYR A 200 -23.90 7.81 -15.43
C TYR A 200 -24.70 9.11 -15.63
N ARG A 201 -24.28 9.98 -16.56
CA ARG A 201 -25.00 11.23 -16.88
C ARG A 201 -26.44 10.98 -17.35
N ARG A 202 -26.69 9.87 -18.06
CA ARG A 202 -28.04 9.47 -18.50
C ARG A 202 -28.97 8.98 -17.38
N ARG A 203 -28.43 8.56 -16.22
CA ARG A 203 -29.21 8.06 -15.07
C ARG A 203 -29.49 9.14 -14.00
N GLY A 204 -29.28 10.42 -14.31
CA GLY A 204 -29.62 11.53 -13.41
C GLY A 204 -28.64 11.74 -12.24
N GLY A 205 -27.39 11.27 -12.35
CA GLY A 205 -26.39 11.43 -11.30
C GLY A 205 -25.79 12.84 -11.29
N LYS A 206 -26.13 13.63 -10.26
CA LYS A 206 -25.39 14.84 -9.89
C LYS A 206 -23.90 14.50 -9.77
N LEU A 207 -23.10 15.42 -10.31
CA LEU A 207 -21.65 15.36 -10.42
C LEU A 207 -21.01 14.95 -9.09
N LEU A 208 -20.14 13.94 -9.16
CA LEU A 208 -19.05 13.77 -8.20
C LEU A 208 -18.06 14.90 -8.45
N THR A 209 -18.30 16.05 -7.83
CA THR A 209 -17.25 17.02 -7.53
C THR A 209 -16.84 16.78 -6.08
N GLU A 210 -15.56 16.42 -5.93
CA GLU A 210 -14.74 16.22 -4.72
C GLU A 210 -14.83 14.87 -3.99
#